data_AF-A0A448GV06-F1
#
_entry.id   AF-A0A448GV06-F1
#
_cell.length_a   1.000
_cell.length_b   1.000
_cell.length_c   1.000
_cell.angle_alpha   90.00
_cell.angle_beta   90.00
_cell.angle_gamma   90.00
#
_symmetry.space_group_name_H-M   'P 1'
#
loop_
_entity.id
_entity.type
_entity.pdbx_description
1 polymer ?
#
loop_
_entity_poly.entity_id
_entity_poly.type
_entity_poly.pdbx_seq_one_letter_code
_entity_poly.pdbx_strand_id
1 'polypeptide(L)'
;MKKSLLALSAILAFATTNAQANNAQKIAVVKQAYDNVRKVQDWLATLRRYGTANLNYNLGLDETDPDFDIVPCYFYWGSGGDPFYGSSDPDFTAKVSVGMNSRGWVVASVYSSRYRTSHSVAYVVKLENGKYKIDDIILYGRSFNAYAKKYCS
;
A
#
# COMPACT_ATOMS: atom_id res chain seq x y z
N MET A 1 32.90 36.58 3.65
CA MET A 1 32.18 35.36 4.10
C MET A 1 30.71 35.35 3.64
N LYS A 2 30.41 35.55 2.34
CA LYS A 2 29.02 35.59 1.81
C LYS A 2 28.66 34.45 0.84
N LYS A 3 29.64 33.68 0.36
CA LYS A 3 29.42 32.59 -0.64
C LYS A 3 28.94 31.27 -0.01
N SER A 4 29.18 31.05 1.28
CA SER A 4 28.83 29.79 1.98
C SER A 4 27.33 29.68 2.35
N LEU A 5 26.65 30.81 2.59
CA LEU A 5 25.23 30.84 2.97
C LEU A 5 24.29 30.54 1.78
N LEU A 6 24.67 30.87 0.55
CA LEU A 6 23.86 30.63 -0.66
C LEU A 6 23.91 29.16 -1.12
N ALA A 7 25.03 28.46 -0.88
CA ALA A 7 25.15 27.06 -1.22
C ALA A 7 24.29 26.18 -0.28
N LEU A 8 24.20 26.53 1.00
CA LEU A 8 23.45 25.76 2.00
C LEU A 8 21.92 25.85 1.79
N SER A 9 21.41 27.03 1.40
CA SER A 9 19.98 27.23 1.10
C SER A 9 19.55 26.56 -0.20
N ALA A 10 20.41 26.51 -1.22
CA ALA A 10 20.14 25.77 -2.46
C ALA A 10 20.04 24.24 -2.20
N ILE A 11 20.98 23.67 -1.43
CA ILE A 11 20.98 22.23 -1.13
C ILE A 11 19.74 21.81 -0.32
N LEU A 12 19.29 22.64 0.63
CA LEU A 12 18.04 22.40 1.36
C LEU A 12 16.80 22.43 0.45
N ALA A 13 16.76 23.36 -0.50
CA ALA A 13 15.65 23.46 -1.46
C ALA A 13 15.58 22.24 -2.39
N PHE A 14 16.72 21.72 -2.86
CA PHE A 14 16.76 20.50 -3.68
C PHE A 14 16.43 19.22 -2.89
N ALA A 15 16.84 19.13 -1.62
CA ALA A 15 16.52 17.97 -0.79
C ALA A 15 15.02 17.92 -0.45
N THR A 16 14.40 19.06 -0.18
CA THR A 16 12.97 19.15 0.16
C THR A 16 12.05 18.89 -1.03
N THR A 17 12.40 19.35 -2.23
CA THR A 17 11.62 19.06 -3.46
C THR A 17 11.66 17.58 -3.84
N ASN A 18 12.83 16.94 -3.72
CA ASN A 18 12.97 15.51 -3.98
C ASN A 18 12.20 14.65 -2.97
N ALA A 19 12.23 14.99 -1.68
CA ALA A 19 11.45 14.29 -0.66
C ALA A 19 9.93 14.44 -0.88
N GLN A 20 9.47 15.65 -1.22
CA GLN A 20 8.06 15.90 -1.53
C GLN A 20 7.60 15.16 -2.79
N ALA A 21 8.41 15.16 -3.86
CA ALA A 21 8.13 14.43 -5.09
C ALA A 21 8.06 12.92 -4.85
N ASN A 22 9.02 12.36 -4.09
CA ASN A 22 9.02 10.95 -3.70
C ASN A 22 7.77 10.57 -2.90
N ASN A 23 7.38 11.40 -1.91
CA ASN A 23 6.17 11.17 -1.14
C ASN A 23 4.91 11.23 -1.99
N ALA A 24 4.84 12.17 -2.94
CA ALA A 24 3.72 12.25 -3.88
C ALA A 24 3.61 10.99 -4.76
N GLN A 25 4.73 10.46 -5.25
CA GLN A 25 4.76 9.22 -6.04
C GLN A 25 4.37 7.99 -5.21
N LYS A 26 4.79 7.91 -3.94
CA LYS A 26 4.36 6.86 -3.02
C LYS A 26 2.85 6.91 -2.76
N ILE A 27 2.29 8.11 -2.51
CA ILE A 27 0.84 8.29 -2.38
C ILE A 27 0.14 7.87 -3.68
N ALA A 28 0.69 8.25 -4.84
CA ALA A 28 0.09 7.97 -6.14
C ALA A 28 -0.07 6.47 -6.41
N VAL A 29 0.93 5.63 -6.09
CA VAL A 29 0.79 4.19 -6.33
C VAL A 29 -0.31 3.55 -5.48
N VAL A 30 -0.47 3.98 -4.22
CA VAL A 30 -1.54 3.47 -3.35
C VAL A 30 -2.92 3.95 -3.84
N LYS A 31 -3.04 5.20 -4.29
CA LYS A 31 -4.28 5.69 -4.91
C LYS A 31 -4.65 4.87 -6.15
N GLN A 32 -3.69 4.63 -7.05
CA GLN A 32 -3.91 3.81 -8.24
C GLN A 32 -4.32 2.38 -7.89
N ALA A 33 -3.75 1.79 -6.83
CA ALA A 33 -4.15 0.48 -6.36
C ALA A 33 -5.60 0.48 -5.84
N TYR A 34 -6.01 1.48 -5.05
CA TYR A 34 -7.41 1.65 -4.61
C TYR A 34 -8.38 1.83 -5.79
N ASP A 35 -8.02 2.64 -6.78
CA ASP A 35 -8.84 2.84 -7.98
C ASP A 35 -8.99 1.55 -8.77
N ASN A 36 -7.91 0.75 -8.89
CA ASN A 36 -7.95 -0.54 -9.55
C ASN A 36 -8.83 -1.54 -8.80
N VAL A 37 -8.60 -1.76 -7.50
CA VAL A 37 -9.40 -2.72 -6.71
C VAL A 37 -10.87 -2.31 -6.65
N ARG A 38 -11.19 -1.01 -6.59
CA ARG A 38 -12.58 -0.53 -6.68
C ARG A 38 -13.24 -0.94 -8.01
N LYS A 39 -12.48 -0.85 -9.11
CA LYS A 39 -12.98 -1.14 -10.46
C LYS A 39 -13.15 -2.64 -10.69
N VAL A 40 -12.17 -3.44 -10.29
CA VAL A 40 -12.13 -4.88 -10.62
C VAL A 40 -12.64 -5.78 -9.48
N GLN A 41 -12.75 -5.23 -8.26
CA GLN A 41 -13.19 -5.93 -7.05
C GLN A 41 -12.36 -7.18 -6.72
N ASP A 42 -11.08 -7.13 -7.12
CA ASP A 42 -10.10 -8.20 -6.95
C ASP A 42 -8.79 -7.58 -6.44
N TRP A 43 -8.52 -7.83 -5.16
CA TRP A 43 -7.31 -7.34 -4.51
C TRP A 43 -6.08 -8.19 -4.86
N LEU A 44 -6.24 -9.47 -5.22
CA LEU A 44 -5.14 -10.35 -5.63
C LEU A 44 -4.55 -9.85 -6.94
N ALA A 45 -5.39 -9.62 -7.96
CA ALA A 45 -4.97 -9.02 -9.22
C ALA A 45 -4.40 -7.61 -9.04
N THR A 46 -4.94 -6.84 -8.08
CA THR A 46 -4.39 -5.52 -7.73
C THR A 46 -2.98 -5.63 -7.16
N LEU A 47 -2.71 -6.56 -6.23
CA LEU A 47 -1.37 -6.75 -5.68
C LEU A 47 -0.38 -7.31 -6.71
N ARG A 48 -0.80 -8.22 -7.60
CA ARG A 48 0.05 -8.64 -8.73
C ARG A 48 0.58 -7.45 -9.53
N ARG A 49 -0.25 -6.41 -9.72
CA ARG A 49 0.10 -5.21 -10.50
C ARG A 49 0.89 -4.16 -9.72
N TYR A 50 0.51 -3.88 -8.47
CA TYR A 50 1.03 -2.75 -7.70
C TYR A 50 1.97 -3.15 -6.55
N GLY A 51 2.04 -4.44 -6.24
CA GLY A 51 2.91 -5.04 -5.23
C GLY A 51 4.33 -5.28 -5.74
N THR A 52 5.28 -5.27 -4.81
CA THR A 52 6.65 -5.73 -5.05
C THR A 52 6.69 -7.22 -5.39
N ALA A 53 7.74 -7.65 -6.10
CA ALA A 53 7.94 -9.08 -6.38
C ALA A 53 8.02 -9.90 -5.10
N ASN A 54 8.70 -9.40 -4.07
CA ASN A 54 8.79 -10.10 -2.78
C ASN A 54 7.42 -10.24 -2.08
N LEU A 55 6.58 -9.21 -2.11
CA LEU A 55 5.22 -9.31 -1.55
C LEU A 55 4.40 -10.35 -2.31
N ASN A 56 4.44 -10.31 -3.65
CA ASN A 56 3.70 -11.25 -4.49
C ASN A 56 4.18 -12.70 -4.29
N TYR A 57 5.50 -12.91 -4.24
CA TYR A 57 6.10 -14.20 -3.93
C TYR A 57 5.65 -14.75 -2.58
N ASN A 58 5.73 -13.96 -1.50
CA ASN A 58 5.30 -14.40 -0.18
C ASN A 58 3.80 -14.70 -0.10
N LEU A 59 3.01 -14.12 -1.00
CA LEU A 59 1.58 -14.36 -1.11
C LEU A 59 1.23 -15.49 -2.10
N GLY A 60 2.22 -16.10 -2.77
CA GLY A 60 1.99 -17.11 -3.81
C GLY A 60 1.31 -16.54 -5.07
N LEU A 61 1.32 -15.22 -5.28
CA LEU A 61 0.63 -14.59 -6.41
C LEU A 61 1.36 -14.72 -7.74
N ASP A 62 2.64 -15.10 -7.69
CA ASP A 62 3.48 -15.37 -8.86
C ASP A 62 3.18 -16.76 -9.47
N GLU A 63 2.47 -17.63 -8.74
CA GLU A 63 2.03 -18.91 -9.26
C GLU A 63 0.85 -18.68 -10.21
N THR A 64 1.05 -19.03 -11.47
CA THR A 64 0.11 -18.84 -12.59
C THR A 64 -1.06 -19.82 -12.58
N ASP A 65 -1.34 -20.47 -11.44
CA ASP A 65 -2.44 -21.43 -11.36
C ASP A 65 -3.77 -20.64 -11.38
N PRO A 66 -4.56 -20.74 -12.47
CA PRO A 66 -5.82 -20.04 -12.59
C PRO A 66 -6.88 -20.52 -11.58
N ASP A 67 -6.66 -21.64 -10.90
CA ASP A 67 -7.52 -22.13 -9.82
C ASP A 67 -7.11 -21.58 -8.43
N PHE A 68 -6.00 -20.82 -8.35
CA PHE A 68 -5.50 -20.18 -7.13
C PHE A 68 -6.19 -18.84 -6.84
N ASP A 69 -7.52 -18.80 -6.98
CA ASP A 69 -8.37 -17.69 -6.54
C ASP A 69 -8.59 -17.68 -5.01
N ILE A 70 -8.06 -18.69 -4.32
CA ILE A 70 -8.05 -18.79 -2.87
C ILE A 70 -6.60 -18.90 -2.44
N VAL A 71 -6.08 -17.87 -1.76
CA VAL A 71 -4.81 -17.97 -1.02
C VAL A 71 -5.19 -18.29 0.44
N PRO A 72 -5.36 -19.57 0.83
CA PRO A 72 -6.11 -19.94 2.05
C PRO A 72 -5.46 -19.42 3.33
N CYS A 73 -4.15 -19.19 3.29
CA CYS A 73 -3.36 -18.72 4.42
C CYS A 73 -3.72 -17.30 4.86
N TYR A 74 -4.22 -16.40 4.00
CA TYR A 74 -4.50 -15.00 4.37
C TYR A 74 -5.82 -14.80 5.13
N PHE A 75 -6.69 -15.81 5.19
CA PHE A 75 -8.05 -15.68 5.72
C PHE A 75 -8.09 -15.21 7.20
N TYR A 76 -6.97 -15.28 7.91
CA TYR A 76 -6.84 -14.83 9.30
C TYR A 76 -5.92 -13.61 9.48
N TRP A 77 -5.45 -12.99 8.40
CA TRP A 77 -4.68 -11.76 8.51
C TRP A 77 -5.61 -10.55 8.71
N GLY A 78 -5.37 -9.82 9.80
CA GLY A 78 -6.14 -8.62 10.12
C GLY A 78 -7.62 -8.94 10.36
N SER A 79 -8.48 -8.49 9.45
CA SER A 79 -9.92 -8.72 9.47
C SER A 79 -10.35 -10.01 8.76
N GLY A 80 -9.43 -10.74 8.14
CA GLY A 80 -9.73 -11.94 7.36
C GLY A 80 -10.43 -11.69 6.04
N GLY A 81 -10.07 -10.62 5.34
CA GLY A 81 -10.69 -10.23 4.07
C GLY A 81 -9.80 -9.34 3.21
N ASP A 82 -10.41 -8.54 2.34
CA ASP A 82 -9.74 -7.64 1.41
C ASP A 82 -8.76 -6.72 2.19
N PRO A 83 -7.46 -6.74 1.87
CA PRO A 83 -6.45 -5.99 2.63
C PRO A 83 -6.48 -4.48 2.37
N PHE A 84 -7.16 -4.00 1.32
CA PHE A 84 -7.38 -2.58 1.05
C PHE A 84 -8.55 -2.01 1.85
N TYR A 85 -9.58 -2.80 2.11
CA TYR A 85 -10.77 -2.35 2.85
C TYR A 85 -10.88 -2.95 4.25
N GLY A 86 -9.94 -3.80 4.66
CA GLY A 86 -9.90 -4.42 5.97
C GLY A 86 -11.21 -5.13 6.34
N SER A 87 -11.81 -5.84 5.38
CA SER A 87 -13.13 -6.48 5.55
C SER A 87 -13.29 -7.68 4.62
N SER A 88 -13.97 -8.73 5.08
CA SER A 88 -14.43 -9.85 4.23
C SER A 88 -15.60 -9.47 3.33
N ASP A 89 -16.32 -8.40 3.67
CA ASP A 89 -17.36 -7.74 2.84
C ASP A 89 -16.94 -6.29 2.59
N PRO A 90 -16.04 -6.03 1.62
CA PRO A 90 -15.50 -4.70 1.35
C PRO A 90 -16.57 -3.76 0.75
N ASP A 91 -16.74 -2.58 1.34
CA ASP A 91 -17.52 -1.49 0.73
C ASP A 91 -16.67 -0.74 -0.30
N PHE A 92 -16.67 -1.21 -1.54
CA PHE A 92 -15.95 -0.56 -2.66
C PHE A 92 -16.45 0.86 -2.98
N THR A 93 -17.62 1.26 -2.45
CA THR A 93 -18.15 2.63 -2.58
C THR A 93 -17.64 3.57 -1.48
N ALA A 94 -16.89 3.05 -0.50
CA ALA A 94 -16.34 3.83 0.59
C ALA A 94 -15.46 4.99 0.08
N LYS A 95 -15.53 6.11 0.81
CA LYS A 95 -14.65 7.26 0.56
C LYS A 95 -13.26 6.92 1.08
N VAL A 96 -12.26 7.10 0.22
CA VAL A 96 -10.85 6.82 0.54
C VAL A 96 -10.04 8.09 0.39
N SER A 97 -9.35 8.51 1.45
CA SER A 97 -8.35 9.57 1.40
C SER A 97 -6.97 8.97 1.69
N VAL A 98 -5.96 9.35 0.90
CA VAL A 98 -4.62 8.78 0.98
C VAL A 98 -3.60 9.88 1.25
N GLY A 99 -2.80 9.70 2.29
CA GLY A 99 -1.74 10.64 2.71
C GLY A 99 -0.51 9.92 3.26
N MET A 100 0.46 10.69 3.74
CA MET A 100 1.65 10.15 4.42
C MET A 100 1.54 10.38 5.92
N ASN A 101 1.95 9.40 6.73
CA ASN A 101 2.10 9.60 8.17
C ASN A 101 3.55 9.94 8.56
N SER A 102 3.78 10.24 9.85
CA SER A 102 5.10 10.57 10.39
C SER A 102 6.12 9.44 10.35
N ARG A 103 5.69 8.19 10.14
CA ARG A 103 6.57 7.02 9.97
C ARG A 103 7.05 6.84 8.53
N GLY A 104 6.63 7.72 7.62
CA GLY A 104 6.94 7.59 6.20
C GLY A 104 6.12 6.50 5.50
N TRP A 105 5.02 6.05 6.11
CA TRP A 105 4.07 5.12 5.48
C TRP A 105 2.97 5.92 4.78
N VAL A 106 2.49 5.36 3.68
CA VAL A 106 1.27 5.86 3.04
C VAL A 106 0.09 5.32 3.84
N VAL A 107 -0.86 6.15 4.21
CA VAL A 107 -2.05 5.76 4.98
C VAL A 107 -3.29 6.10 4.18
N ALA A 108 -4.15 5.10 3.98
CA ALA A 108 -5.48 5.28 3.45
C ALA A 108 -6.48 5.30 4.61
N SER A 109 -7.25 6.38 4.71
CA SER A 109 -8.41 6.46 5.60
C SER A 109 -9.65 6.07 4.80
N VAL A 110 -10.31 4.99 5.23
CA VAL A 110 -11.48 4.42 4.56
C VAL A 110 -12.70 4.75 5.41
N TYR A 111 -13.71 5.36 4.80
CA TYR A 111 -14.99 5.67 5.44
C TYR A 111 -16.14 5.07 4.65
N SER A 112 -16.81 4.09 5.25
CA SER A 112 -18.03 3.49 4.70
C SER A 112 -19.26 4.20 5.25
N SER A 113 -20.02 4.83 4.37
CA SER A 113 -21.32 5.41 4.74
C SER A 113 -22.38 4.33 5.00
N ARG A 114 -22.26 3.18 4.33
CA ARG A 114 -23.14 2.02 4.49
C ARG A 114 -23.05 1.44 5.90
N TYR A 115 -21.83 1.25 6.39
CA TYR A 115 -21.57 0.67 7.71
C TYR A 115 -21.40 1.70 8.83
N ARG A 116 -21.30 2.99 8.48
CA ARG A 116 -21.00 4.10 9.41
C ARG A 116 -19.71 3.87 10.21
N THR A 117 -18.71 3.29 9.56
CA THR A 117 -17.41 2.97 10.15
C THR A 117 -16.29 3.71 9.44
N SER A 118 -15.22 3.98 10.20
CA SER A 118 -13.95 4.45 9.68
C SER A 118 -12.83 3.56 10.20
N HIS A 119 -11.88 3.28 9.32
CA HIS A 119 -10.63 2.65 9.71
C HIS A 119 -9.50 3.19 8.83
N SER A 120 -8.27 2.79 9.14
CA SER A 120 -7.10 3.15 8.35
C SER A 120 -6.28 1.93 8.00
N VAL A 121 -5.79 1.92 6.78
CA VAL A 121 -4.84 0.92 6.27
C VAL A 121 -3.55 1.64 5.96
N ALA A 122 -2.44 1.16 6.50
CA ALA A 122 -1.12 1.71 6.22
C ALA A 122 -0.37 0.84 5.21
N TYR A 123 0.50 1.45 4.42
CA TYR A 123 1.24 0.82 3.34
C TYR A 123 2.71 1.21 3.43
N VAL A 124 3.57 0.19 3.35
CA VAL A 124 5.00 0.39 3.13
C VAL A 124 5.22 0.38 1.63
N VAL A 125 5.79 1.48 1.10
CA VAL A 125 6.03 1.65 -0.33
C VAL A 125 7.53 1.79 -0.58
N LYS A 126 8.06 0.96 -1.48
CA LYS A 126 9.48 0.92 -1.85
C LYS A 126 9.67 1.17 -3.33
N LEU A 127 10.87 1.61 -3.72
CA LEU A 127 11.27 1.74 -5.11
C LEU A 127 11.83 0.40 -5.60
N GLU A 128 11.20 -0.19 -6.60
CA GLU A 128 11.60 -1.45 -7.24
C GLU A 128 11.68 -1.22 -8.75
N ASN A 129 12.84 -1.48 -9.37
CA ASN A 129 13.06 -1.31 -10.82
C ASN A 129 12.61 0.08 -11.34
N GLY A 130 12.92 1.13 -10.57
CA GLY A 130 12.59 2.52 -10.90
C GLY A 130 11.12 2.91 -10.71
N LYS A 131 10.28 2.04 -10.15
CA LYS A 131 8.86 2.33 -9.87
C LYS A 131 8.53 2.10 -8.40
N TYR A 132 7.73 2.98 -7.82
CA TYR A 132 7.22 2.77 -6.46
C TYR A 132 6.17 1.66 -6.46
N LYS A 133 6.27 0.74 -5.51
CA LYS A 133 5.38 -0.42 -5.35
C LYS A 133 5.08 -0.70 -3.88
N ILE A 134 3.95 -1.35 -3.63
CA ILE A 134 3.50 -1.76 -2.30
C ILE A 134 4.33 -2.98 -1.85
N ASP A 135 5.10 -2.80 -0.79
CA ASP A 135 5.94 -3.84 -0.20
C ASP A 135 5.26 -4.52 1.00
N ASP A 136 4.38 -3.78 1.68
CA ASP A 136 3.64 -4.30 2.82
C ASP A 136 2.34 -3.52 3.02
N ILE A 137 1.37 -4.19 3.65
CA ILE A 137 0.12 -3.60 4.12
C ILE A 137 0.06 -3.83 5.63
N ILE A 138 -0.20 -2.78 6.39
CA ILE A 138 -0.28 -2.80 7.85
C ILE A 138 -1.71 -2.49 8.26
N LEU A 139 -2.36 -3.47 8.89
CA LEU A 139 -3.71 -3.34 9.44
C LEU A 139 -3.70 -3.73 10.92
N TYR A 140 -4.25 -2.87 11.78
CA TYR A 140 -4.22 -3.04 13.25
C TYR A 140 -2.82 -3.35 13.81
N GLY A 141 -1.78 -2.75 13.23
CA GLY A 141 -0.38 -2.95 13.61
C GLY A 141 0.25 -4.26 13.13
N ARG A 142 -0.46 -5.07 12.35
CA ARG A 142 0.02 -6.35 11.81
C ARG A 142 0.47 -6.18 10.36
N SER A 143 1.68 -6.67 10.05
CA SER A 143 2.23 -6.68 8.70
C SER A 143 1.63 -7.82 7.88
N PHE A 144 1.20 -7.53 6.66
CA PHE A 144 0.66 -8.52 5.73
C PHE A 144 1.78 -9.36 5.14
N ASN A 145 2.86 -8.72 4.71
CA ASN A 145 4.01 -9.38 4.12
C ASN A 145 4.70 -10.33 5.12
N ALA A 146 4.87 -9.91 6.38
CA ALA A 146 5.44 -10.77 7.42
C ALA A 146 4.52 -11.93 7.80
N TYR A 147 3.21 -11.71 7.77
CA TYR A 147 2.24 -12.78 7.95
C TYR A 147 2.31 -13.77 6.77
N ALA A 148 2.27 -13.28 5.53
CA ALA A 148 2.34 -14.09 4.33
C ALA A 148 3.61 -14.96 4.31
N LYS A 149 4.78 -14.36 4.55
CA LYS A 149 6.05 -15.08 4.67
C LYS A 149 6.06 -16.19 5.74
N LYS A 150 5.24 -16.07 6.78
CA LYS A 150 5.21 -17.05 7.86
C LYS A 150 4.21 -18.19 7.61
N TYR A 151 3.13 -17.89 6.88
CA TYR A 151 1.96 -18.77 6.80
C TYR A 151 1.64 -19.24 5.37
N CYS A 152 2.25 -18.65 4.35
CA CYS A 152 1.94 -18.87 2.93
C CYS A 152 3.12 -19.36 2.09
N SER A 153 4.36 -19.20 2.55
CA SER A 153 5.60 -19.59 1.87
C SER A 153 6.30 -20.77 2.55
#